data_AF-A0A519F2K4-F1
#
_entry.id   AF-A0A519F2K4-F1
#
_cell.length_a   1.000
_cell.length_b   1.000
_cell.length_c   1.000
_cell.angle_alpha   90.00
_cell.angle_beta   90.00
_cell.angle_gamma   90.00
#
_symmetry.space_group_name_H-M   'P 1'
#
loop_
_entity.id
_entity.type
_entity.pdbx_description
1 polymer ?
#
loop_
_entity_poly.entity_id
_entity_poly.type
_entity_poly.pdbx_seq_one_letter_code
_entity_poly.pdbx_strand_id
1 'polypeptide(L)'
;MARSSSSSSASRSKSPRSAASTTGDDATRTLVGKETAIQRRQDAKDRSAAPVKKSRRAVQAGARVQPVELPPEHLRKPGQEGDMSLRPRFNAPGYQGSQKLQGMSAIVTGGDSGIGRSVAVLFAREGADVAIVYLDEKADAEATRAAVEAEGRRCLLIQGDVRRSAFCRRAVERTVKAFGKLDILVNNAAFQMHADSIEDLTDERIDLTLQTNVGGYIRMAQAAVPHLKNGSSIINTGSRTGLSGSRNLLDYSATKGAIHAFTKALAINLIDKGIRVNAVAPGPVWTPLNPADKKPADVAKFGRETAFKRVAQPEELSPAYVFLASPVCASYITGIVLPVTGDIGAI
;
A
#
# COMPACT_ATOMS: atom_id res chain seq x y z
N MET A 1 -15.94 -43.27 -69.33
CA MET A 1 -14.86 -43.98 -70.07
C MET A 1 -13.67 -43.06 -70.22
N ALA A 2 -12.50 -43.67 -70.34
CA ALA A 2 -11.15 -43.12 -70.38
C ALA A 2 -10.91 -41.91 -71.31
N ARG A 3 -9.86 -41.14 -70.91
CA ARG A 3 -8.71 -40.61 -71.70
C ARG A 3 -8.91 -40.56 -73.22
N SER A 4 -8.58 -39.51 -73.96
CA SER A 4 -7.25 -38.90 -74.07
C SER A 4 -7.25 -37.67 -74.99
N SER A 5 -6.32 -36.77 -74.71
CA SER A 5 -5.74 -35.66 -75.49
C SER A 5 -5.75 -35.69 -77.02
N SER A 6 -5.96 -34.51 -77.63
CA SER A 6 -5.17 -34.05 -78.79
C SER A 6 -4.95 -32.53 -78.73
N SER A 7 -3.71 -32.14 -78.98
CA SER A 7 -3.17 -30.78 -78.95
C SER A 7 -3.26 -30.10 -80.32
N SER A 8 -3.53 -28.79 -80.35
CA SER A 8 -3.13 -27.92 -81.46
C SER A 8 -2.68 -26.57 -80.92
N SER A 9 -1.47 -26.19 -81.31
CA SER A 9 -0.71 -25.01 -80.90
C SER A 9 -1.09 -23.77 -81.68
N ALA A 10 -1.32 -22.66 -80.99
CA ALA A 10 -1.26 -21.32 -81.58
C ALA A 10 -0.39 -20.42 -80.72
N SER A 11 0.71 -19.95 -81.30
CA SER A 11 1.61 -18.96 -80.74
C SER A 11 0.98 -17.57 -80.75
N ARG A 12 1.08 -16.83 -79.64
CA ARG A 12 1.33 -15.38 -79.65
C ARG A 12 1.70 -14.86 -78.25
N SER A 13 2.78 -14.06 -78.24
CA SER A 13 3.19 -13.05 -77.26
C SER A 13 3.13 -13.38 -75.76
N LYS A 14 4.30 -13.59 -75.15
CA LYS A 14 4.47 -13.41 -73.69
C LYS A 14 5.03 -12.03 -73.40
N SER A 15 4.23 -11.24 -72.69
CA SER A 15 4.63 -10.04 -71.96
C SER A 15 5.63 -10.40 -70.85
N PRO A 16 6.41 -9.42 -70.35
CA PRO A 16 7.50 -9.69 -69.42
C PRO A 16 6.94 -10.11 -68.04
N ARG A 17 7.58 -11.11 -67.44
CA ARG A 17 7.37 -11.54 -66.06
C ARG A 17 7.48 -10.33 -65.12
N SER A 18 6.44 -10.09 -64.33
CA SER A 18 6.46 -9.14 -63.23
C SER A 18 7.48 -9.58 -62.17
N ALA A 19 8.53 -8.77 -61.99
CA ALA A 19 9.37 -8.80 -60.81
C ALA A 19 8.57 -8.25 -59.62
N ALA A 20 7.98 -9.13 -58.82
CA ALA A 20 7.36 -8.78 -57.55
C ALA A 20 7.67 -9.88 -56.54
N SER A 21 8.55 -9.57 -55.57
CA SER A 21 8.66 -10.17 -54.21
C SER A 21 10.08 -10.17 -53.60
N THR A 22 11.08 -9.46 -54.14
CA THR A 22 12.45 -9.53 -53.60
C THR A 22 12.76 -8.60 -52.42
N THR A 23 11.91 -7.63 -52.10
CA THR A 23 12.22 -6.61 -51.08
C THR A 23 11.81 -7.00 -49.66
N GLY A 24 10.75 -7.80 -49.49
CA GLY A 24 10.31 -8.31 -48.18
C GLY A 24 11.22 -9.43 -47.64
N ASP A 25 11.70 -10.30 -48.52
CA ASP A 25 12.59 -11.40 -48.16
C ASP A 25 13.99 -10.91 -47.77
N ASP A 26 14.49 -9.85 -48.40
CA ASP A 26 15.82 -9.30 -48.13
C ASP A 26 15.85 -8.50 -46.81
N ALA A 27 14.77 -7.75 -46.52
CA ALA A 27 14.59 -7.09 -45.23
C ALA A 27 14.47 -8.10 -44.08
N THR A 28 13.72 -9.19 -44.30
CA THR A 28 13.55 -10.28 -43.34
C THR A 28 14.87 -11.01 -43.10
N ARG A 29 15.62 -11.33 -44.16
CA ARG A 29 16.94 -11.97 -44.07
C ARG A 29 17.97 -11.10 -43.36
N THR A 30 17.90 -9.78 -43.57
CA THR A 30 18.74 -8.79 -42.89
C THR A 30 18.41 -8.70 -41.39
N LEU A 31 17.13 -8.74 -41.01
CA LEU A 31 16.70 -8.75 -39.61
C LEU A 31 17.16 -10.03 -38.89
N VAL A 32 16.96 -11.20 -39.51
CA VAL A 32 17.42 -12.50 -38.99
C VAL A 32 18.95 -12.49 -38.79
N GLY A 33 19.70 -11.91 -39.71
CA GLY A 33 21.15 -11.73 -39.56
C GLY A 33 21.54 -10.87 -38.35
N LYS A 34 20.81 -9.77 -38.11
CA LYS A 34 21.01 -8.89 -36.95
C LYS A 34 20.65 -9.57 -35.62
N GLU A 35 19.52 -10.25 -35.56
CA GLU A 35 19.07 -10.99 -34.37
C GLU A 35 20.05 -12.12 -34.03
N THR A 36 20.51 -12.87 -35.02
CA THR A 36 21.51 -13.93 -34.85
C THR A 36 22.83 -13.38 -34.31
N ALA A 37 23.28 -12.22 -34.81
CA ALA A 37 24.49 -11.56 -34.33
C ALA A 37 24.34 -11.00 -32.89
N ILE A 38 23.14 -10.54 -32.51
CA ILE A 38 22.84 -10.14 -31.14
C ILE A 38 22.87 -11.37 -30.22
N GLN A 39 22.20 -12.46 -30.60
CA GLN A 39 22.15 -13.71 -29.84
C GLN A 39 23.57 -14.26 -29.62
N ARG A 40 24.38 -14.38 -30.68
CA ARG A 40 25.76 -14.88 -30.56
C ARG A 40 26.62 -14.06 -29.59
N ARG A 41 26.44 -12.73 -29.60
CA ARG A 41 27.14 -11.84 -28.66
C ARG A 41 26.66 -12.05 -27.23
N GLN A 42 25.36 -12.27 -27.02
CA GLN A 42 24.82 -12.59 -25.70
C GLN A 42 25.29 -13.98 -25.23
N ASP A 43 25.24 -15.02 -26.07
CA ASP A 43 25.70 -16.37 -25.75
C ASP A 43 27.19 -16.41 -25.39
N ALA A 44 28.01 -15.56 -26.02
CA ALA A 44 29.42 -15.43 -25.69
C ALA A 44 29.63 -14.76 -24.32
N LYS A 45 28.82 -13.74 -23.99
CA LYS A 45 28.82 -13.12 -22.66
C LYS A 45 28.34 -14.09 -21.58
N ASP A 46 27.27 -14.83 -21.83
CA ASP A 46 26.71 -15.77 -20.86
C ASP A 46 27.66 -16.94 -20.59
N ARG A 47 28.35 -17.44 -21.63
CA ARG A 47 29.41 -18.46 -21.48
C ARG A 47 30.63 -17.99 -20.69
N SER A 48 30.92 -16.70 -20.71
CA SER A 48 32.05 -16.09 -19.98
C SER A 48 31.66 -15.47 -18.64
N ALA A 49 30.36 -15.36 -18.34
CA ALA A 49 29.87 -14.76 -17.12
C ALA A 49 30.03 -15.73 -15.94
N ALA A 50 30.71 -15.27 -14.90
CA ALA A 50 30.65 -15.93 -13.60
C ALA A 50 29.21 -15.84 -13.04
N PRO A 51 28.76 -16.84 -12.24
CA PRO A 51 27.46 -16.77 -11.60
C PRO A 51 27.32 -15.46 -10.79
N VAL A 52 26.30 -14.66 -11.09
CA VAL A 52 26.04 -13.41 -10.38
C VAL A 52 25.67 -13.72 -8.93
N LYS A 53 26.57 -13.42 -7.99
CA LYS A 53 26.26 -13.48 -6.55
C LYS A 53 25.21 -12.42 -6.23
N LYS A 54 23.97 -12.83 -5.92
CA LYS A 54 22.95 -11.90 -5.41
C LYS A 54 23.46 -11.24 -4.12
N SER A 55 23.59 -9.91 -4.12
CA SER A 55 24.01 -9.14 -2.95
C SER A 55 23.11 -9.45 -1.76
N ARG A 56 23.68 -9.82 -0.61
CA ARG A 56 22.94 -10.08 0.65
C ARG A 56 22.58 -8.81 1.42
N ARG A 57 23.05 -7.63 1.00
CA ARG A 57 22.92 -6.37 1.73
C ARG A 57 21.52 -5.77 1.58
N ALA A 58 20.99 -5.20 2.66
CA ALA A 58 19.76 -4.41 2.64
C ALA A 58 19.87 -3.18 1.73
N VAL A 59 18.83 -2.96 0.94
CA VAL A 59 18.75 -1.86 -0.03
C VAL A 59 18.30 -0.58 0.66
N GLN A 60 19.01 0.53 0.41
CA GLN A 60 18.76 1.84 0.99
C GLN A 60 18.52 2.84 -0.15
N ALA A 61 17.28 2.89 -0.66
CA ALA A 61 16.91 3.72 -1.80
C ALA A 61 16.33 5.10 -1.41
N GLY A 62 16.19 5.37 -0.10
CA GLY A 62 15.64 6.63 0.40
C GLY A 62 16.72 7.68 0.69
N ALA A 63 16.28 8.91 0.97
CA ALA A 63 17.16 10.05 1.28
C ALA A 63 17.96 9.89 2.59
N ARG A 64 17.55 8.98 3.48
CA ARG A 64 18.27 8.64 4.72
C ARG A 64 18.38 7.13 4.88
N VAL A 65 19.50 6.69 5.44
CA VAL A 65 19.74 5.28 5.75
C VAL A 65 18.81 4.84 6.87
N GLN A 66 18.03 3.80 6.61
CA GLN A 66 17.10 3.20 7.56
C GLN A 66 17.72 2.05 8.36
N PRO A 67 17.25 1.82 9.60
CA PRO A 67 17.71 0.69 10.40
C PRO A 67 17.48 -0.64 9.67
N VAL A 68 18.47 -1.53 9.77
CA VAL A 68 18.43 -2.87 9.17
C VAL A 68 18.34 -3.94 10.26
N GLU A 69 19.06 -3.74 11.36
CA GLU A 69 19.02 -4.61 12.51
C GLU A 69 17.93 -4.14 13.48
N LEU A 70 17.12 -5.10 13.93
CA LEU A 70 16.02 -4.86 14.85
C LEU A 70 16.32 -5.52 16.19
N PRO A 71 16.02 -4.84 17.31
CA PRO A 71 16.21 -5.41 18.64
C PRO A 71 15.27 -6.61 18.83
N PRO A 72 15.74 -7.70 19.46
CA PRO A 72 14.85 -8.79 19.86
C PRO A 72 14.06 -8.36 21.10
N GLU A 73 12.87 -7.81 20.89
CA GLU A 73 11.99 -7.31 21.98
C GLU A 73 10.55 -7.83 21.83
N HIS A 74 9.79 -7.83 22.92
CA HIS A 74 8.37 -8.17 22.94
C HIS A 74 7.59 -7.18 23.83
N LEU A 75 6.42 -6.73 23.36
CA LEU A 75 5.57 -5.76 24.06
C LEU A 75 4.19 -6.34 24.40
N ARG A 76 3.50 -5.72 25.37
CA ARG A 76 2.07 -6.02 25.63
C ARG A 76 1.19 -5.32 24.58
N LYS A 77 0.03 -5.89 24.26
CA LYS A 77 -0.97 -5.26 23.37
C LYS A 77 -1.92 -4.31 24.14
N PRO A 78 -2.35 -3.18 23.53
CA PRO A 78 -1.73 -2.60 22.35
C PRO A 78 -0.32 -2.10 22.68
N GLY A 79 0.61 -2.24 21.73
CA GLY A 79 2.01 -1.89 21.94
C GLY A 79 2.19 -0.37 21.99
N GLN A 80 2.96 0.12 22.96
CA GLN A 80 3.36 1.53 23.03
C GLN A 80 4.65 1.75 22.25
N GLU A 81 4.67 2.76 21.39
CA GLU A 81 5.85 3.14 20.60
C GLU A 81 6.96 3.71 21.47
N GLY A 82 6.60 4.38 22.57
CA GLY A 82 7.55 4.89 23.56
C GLY A 82 8.43 3.81 24.21
N ASP A 83 7.92 2.58 24.30
CA ASP A 83 8.58 1.44 24.96
C ASP A 83 9.55 0.69 24.03
N MET A 84 9.54 0.97 22.72
CA MET A 84 10.42 0.32 21.75
C MET A 84 11.85 0.84 21.89
N SER A 85 12.83 -0.07 22.01
CA SER A 85 14.24 0.33 22.14
C SER A 85 14.76 0.99 20.87
N LEU A 86 14.30 0.52 19.69
CA LEU A 86 14.47 1.18 18.41
C LEU A 86 13.17 1.90 18.06
N ARG A 87 13.11 3.22 18.28
CA ARG A 87 11.92 4.00 17.95
C ARG A 87 11.66 4.04 16.44
N PRO A 88 10.42 3.76 15.99
CA PRO A 88 10.01 3.99 14.61
C PRO A 88 10.28 5.41 14.13
N ARG A 89 10.68 5.52 12.88
CA ARG A 89 10.94 6.81 12.24
C ARG A 89 9.67 7.25 11.50
N PHE A 90 9.04 8.31 11.99
CA PHE A 90 7.76 8.81 11.47
C PHE A 90 7.83 10.25 10.92
N ASN A 91 8.89 11.00 11.22
CA ASN A 91 8.92 12.44 10.95
C ASN A 91 9.24 12.79 9.48
N ALA A 92 9.83 11.87 8.69
CA ALA A 92 10.18 12.10 7.28
C ALA A 92 10.90 13.46 7.04
N PRO A 93 12.04 13.76 7.68
CA PRO A 93 12.67 15.09 7.63
C PRO A 93 13.09 15.55 6.21
N GLY A 94 13.25 14.61 5.26
CA GLY A 94 13.50 14.94 3.86
C GLY A 94 12.25 15.29 3.04
N TYR A 95 11.05 15.16 3.61
CA TYR A 95 9.79 15.48 2.96
C TYR A 95 9.42 16.95 3.21
N GLN A 96 9.38 17.75 2.16
CA GLN A 96 8.96 19.16 2.21
C GLN A 96 7.49 19.27 1.82
N GLY A 97 6.67 19.85 2.70
CA GLY A 97 5.25 20.07 2.41
C GLY A 97 5.06 21.06 1.26
N SER A 98 4.06 20.82 0.42
CA SER A 98 3.73 21.69 -0.71
C SER A 98 2.25 22.07 -0.72
N GLN A 99 1.63 22.16 0.46
CA GLN A 99 0.25 22.60 0.66
C GLN A 99 -0.79 21.74 -0.09
N LYS A 100 -0.50 20.45 -0.32
CA LYS A 100 -1.37 19.53 -1.09
C LYS A 100 -2.71 19.29 -0.41
N LEU A 101 -2.76 19.44 0.92
CA LEU A 101 -3.94 19.24 1.74
C LEU A 101 -4.34 20.54 2.47
N GLN A 102 -3.96 21.70 1.91
CA GLN A 102 -4.13 22.99 2.55
C GLN A 102 -5.58 23.24 2.97
N GLY A 103 -5.75 23.48 4.27
CA GLY A 103 -7.04 23.77 4.87
C GLY A 103 -7.99 22.57 4.91
N MET A 104 -7.57 21.36 4.56
CA MET A 104 -8.38 20.15 4.72
C MET A 104 -8.42 19.69 6.19
N SER A 105 -9.31 18.75 6.48
CA SER A 105 -9.48 18.14 7.78
C SER A 105 -9.54 16.61 7.65
N ALA A 106 -8.83 15.91 8.52
CA ALA A 106 -8.67 14.46 8.44
C ALA A 106 -9.01 13.77 9.77
N ILE A 107 -9.53 12.55 9.67
CA ILE A 107 -9.51 11.56 10.77
C ILE A 107 -8.52 10.47 10.41
N VAL A 108 -7.64 10.11 11.35
CA VAL A 108 -6.75 8.95 11.24
C VAL A 108 -7.00 8.01 12.41
N THR A 109 -7.54 6.82 12.14
CA THR A 109 -7.72 5.78 13.17
C THR A 109 -6.42 5.00 13.39
N GLY A 110 -6.08 4.70 14.65
CA GLY A 110 -4.74 4.21 15.01
C GLY A 110 -3.67 5.24 14.65
N GLY A 111 -4.00 6.53 14.79
CA GLY A 111 -3.11 7.65 14.45
C GLY A 111 -2.10 7.99 15.53
N ASP A 112 -2.16 7.33 16.69
CA ASP A 112 -1.27 7.53 17.84
C ASP A 112 0.15 7.01 17.60
N SER A 113 0.34 6.03 16.72
CA SER A 113 1.62 5.33 16.53
C SER A 113 1.80 4.80 15.10
N GLY A 114 3.01 4.32 14.81
CA GLY A 114 3.37 3.63 13.57
C GLY A 114 3.01 4.41 12.31
N ILE A 115 2.39 3.71 11.35
CA ILE A 115 1.98 4.29 10.07
C ILE A 115 1.01 5.46 10.28
N GLY A 116 0.03 5.31 11.17
CA GLY A 116 -0.97 6.33 11.44
C GLY A 116 -0.37 7.63 11.96
N ARG A 117 0.59 7.53 12.90
CA ARG A 117 1.37 8.68 13.39
C ARG A 117 2.07 9.42 12.26
N SER A 118 2.79 8.68 11.42
CA SER A 118 3.51 9.25 10.28
C SER A 118 2.57 9.92 9.27
N VAL A 119 1.40 9.31 9.02
CA VAL A 119 0.37 9.89 8.15
C VAL A 119 -0.19 11.18 8.74
N ALA A 120 -0.50 11.20 10.05
CA ALA A 120 -1.00 12.38 10.73
C ALA A 120 -0.01 13.56 10.62
N VAL A 121 1.28 13.32 10.87
CA VAL A 121 2.32 14.35 10.77
C VAL A 121 2.47 14.87 9.34
N LEU A 122 2.50 14.00 8.32
CA LEU A 122 2.63 14.46 6.93
C LEU A 122 1.36 15.15 6.41
N PHE A 123 0.18 14.76 6.89
CA PHE A 123 -1.05 15.49 6.60
C PHE A 123 -1.01 16.90 7.16
N ALA A 124 -0.52 17.04 8.39
CA ALA A 124 -0.31 18.34 9.03
C ALA A 124 0.69 19.20 8.24
N ARG A 125 1.83 18.62 7.86
CA ARG A 125 2.85 19.28 7.03
C ARG A 125 2.32 19.73 5.66
N GLU A 126 1.32 19.04 5.14
CA GLU A 126 0.64 19.41 3.89
C GLU A 126 -0.55 20.37 4.08
N GLY A 127 -0.79 20.80 5.31
CA GLY A 127 -1.74 21.87 5.64
C GLY A 127 -3.10 21.42 6.19
N ALA A 128 -3.26 20.13 6.54
CA ALA A 128 -4.52 19.61 7.08
C ALA A 128 -4.59 19.63 8.61
N ASP A 129 -5.75 19.93 9.17
CA ASP A 129 -6.03 19.66 10.60
C ASP A 129 -6.35 18.17 10.80
N VAL A 130 -5.87 17.57 11.88
CA VAL A 130 -5.90 16.11 12.05
C VAL A 130 -6.52 15.68 13.38
N ALA A 131 -7.55 14.85 13.31
CA ALA A 131 -8.11 14.14 14.44
C ALA A 131 -7.52 12.74 14.52
N ILE A 132 -6.95 12.40 15.68
CA ILE A 132 -6.33 11.10 15.96
C ILE A 132 -7.31 10.29 16.79
N VAL A 133 -7.77 9.18 16.22
CA VAL A 133 -8.57 8.18 16.92
C VAL A 133 -7.66 7.04 17.37
N TYR A 134 -7.66 6.70 18.65
CA TYR A 134 -6.79 5.69 19.26
C TYR A 134 -7.50 4.98 20.42
N LEU A 135 -6.96 3.85 20.91
CA LEU A 135 -7.64 3.01 21.89
C LEU A 135 -7.35 3.44 23.33
N ASP A 136 -6.09 3.41 23.76
CA ASP A 136 -5.68 3.75 25.14
C ASP A 136 -4.23 4.26 25.29
N GLU A 137 -3.47 4.34 24.21
CA GLU A 137 -2.05 4.71 24.14
C GLU A 137 -1.85 6.23 24.29
N LYS A 138 -2.30 6.80 25.42
CA LYS A 138 -2.37 8.25 25.64
C LYS A 138 -1.04 8.96 25.42
N ALA A 139 0.07 8.42 25.93
CA ALA A 139 1.39 9.03 25.76
C ALA A 139 1.81 9.12 24.29
N ASP A 140 1.51 8.09 23.50
CA ASP A 140 1.79 8.04 22.07
C ASP A 140 0.89 8.98 21.26
N ALA A 141 -0.39 9.04 21.63
CA ALA A 141 -1.33 10.00 21.05
C ALA A 141 -0.90 11.45 21.33
N GLU A 142 -0.45 11.74 22.55
CA GLU A 142 0.05 13.06 22.96
C GLU A 142 1.33 13.45 22.22
N ALA A 143 2.27 12.51 22.06
CA ALA A 143 3.47 12.74 21.25
C ALA A 143 3.13 13.04 19.79
N THR A 144 2.13 12.34 19.23
CA THR A 144 1.68 12.60 17.86
C THR A 144 0.97 13.95 17.74
N ARG A 145 0.14 14.31 18.73
CA ARG A 145 -0.47 15.65 18.80
C ARG A 145 0.59 16.74 18.74
N ALA A 146 1.61 16.65 19.59
CA ALA A 146 2.70 17.62 19.62
C ALA A 146 3.42 17.72 18.26
N ALA A 147 3.63 16.58 17.58
CA ALA A 147 4.24 16.57 16.25
C ALA A 147 3.34 17.21 15.18
N VAL A 148 2.02 16.98 15.21
CA VAL A 148 1.06 17.65 14.31
C VAL A 148 1.01 19.16 14.56
N GLU A 149 0.98 19.57 15.82
CA GLU A 149 0.95 20.98 16.22
C GLU A 149 2.26 21.70 15.87
N ALA A 150 3.40 21.00 15.91
CA ALA A 150 4.69 21.54 15.45
C ALA A 150 4.72 21.84 13.94
N GLU A 151 3.89 21.18 13.13
CA GLU A 151 3.68 21.51 11.71
C GLU A 151 2.71 22.69 11.51
N GLY A 152 2.23 23.31 12.60
CA GLY A 152 1.36 24.49 12.57
C GLY A 152 -0.13 24.18 12.35
N ARG A 153 -0.55 22.92 12.54
CA ARG A 153 -1.94 22.49 12.34
C ARG A 153 -2.62 22.10 13.64
N ARG A 154 -3.96 22.11 13.63
CA ARG A 154 -4.74 21.71 14.81
C ARG A 154 -4.77 20.19 14.91
N CYS A 155 -4.66 19.69 16.14
CA CYS A 155 -4.82 18.27 16.42
C CYS A 155 -5.94 18.01 17.44
N LEU A 156 -6.76 16.99 17.19
CA LEU A 156 -7.81 16.56 18.12
C LEU A 156 -7.59 15.10 18.52
N LEU A 157 -7.47 14.84 19.82
CA LEU A 157 -7.36 13.48 20.36
C LEU A 157 -8.74 12.91 20.70
N ILE A 158 -9.03 11.71 20.17
CA ILE A 158 -10.30 11.00 20.34
C ILE A 158 -10.02 9.56 20.77
N GLN A 159 -10.02 9.33 22.07
CA GLN A 159 -9.87 8.00 22.64
C GLN A 159 -11.18 7.19 22.50
N GLY A 160 -11.09 5.96 21.98
CA GLY A 160 -12.15 4.96 22.07
C GLY A 160 -12.08 3.85 21.01
N ASP A 161 -13.11 3.01 21.00
CA ASP A 161 -13.11 1.74 20.28
C ASP A 161 -13.95 1.79 18.98
N VAL A 162 -13.27 1.67 17.84
CA VAL A 162 -13.89 1.66 16.50
C VAL A 162 -14.86 0.51 16.25
N ARG A 163 -14.85 -0.54 17.09
CA ARG A 163 -15.85 -1.61 17.03
C ARG A 163 -17.26 -1.11 17.38
N ARG A 164 -17.37 0.03 18.09
CA ARG A 164 -18.64 0.57 18.59
C ARG A 164 -19.19 1.64 17.65
N SER A 165 -20.30 1.37 16.95
CA SER A 165 -20.91 2.33 16.00
C SER A 165 -21.24 3.69 16.63
N ALA A 166 -21.67 3.71 17.89
CA ALA A 166 -21.93 4.95 18.63
C ALA A 166 -20.67 5.79 18.86
N PHE A 167 -19.52 5.13 19.07
CA PHE A 167 -18.23 5.81 19.17
C PHE A 167 -17.82 6.40 17.82
N CYS A 168 -17.90 5.63 16.73
CA CYS A 168 -17.54 6.11 15.39
C CYS A 168 -18.31 7.38 15.00
N ARG A 169 -19.63 7.41 15.27
CA ARG A 169 -20.46 8.62 15.07
C ARG A 169 -19.95 9.80 15.89
N ARG A 170 -19.75 9.62 17.20
CA ARG A 170 -19.23 10.69 18.07
C ARG A 170 -17.85 11.17 17.66
N ALA A 171 -16.97 10.29 17.18
CA ALA A 171 -15.64 10.67 16.72
C ALA A 171 -15.70 11.60 15.50
N VAL A 172 -16.55 11.27 14.52
CA VAL A 172 -16.81 12.12 13.35
C VAL A 172 -17.46 13.44 13.76
N GLU A 173 -18.51 13.41 14.58
CA GLU A 173 -19.19 14.62 15.07
C GLU A 173 -18.25 15.56 15.81
N ARG A 174 -17.39 15.03 16.69
CA ARG A 174 -16.37 15.81 17.40
C ARG A 174 -15.37 16.45 16.45
N THR A 175 -14.95 15.72 15.41
CA THR A 175 -14.02 16.23 14.41
C THR A 175 -14.65 17.36 13.60
N VAL A 176 -15.87 17.17 13.10
CA VAL A 176 -16.61 18.20 12.36
C VAL A 176 -16.87 19.42 13.23
N LYS A 177 -17.22 19.23 14.51
CA LYS A 177 -17.40 20.33 15.48
C LYS A 177 -16.10 21.11 15.71
N ALA A 178 -14.97 20.43 15.85
CA ALA A 178 -13.69 21.07 16.11
C ALA A 178 -13.12 21.78 14.88
N PHE A 179 -13.23 21.16 13.70
CA PHE A 179 -12.57 21.65 12.50
C PHE A 179 -13.49 22.36 11.51
N GLY A 180 -14.81 22.25 11.69
CA GLY A 180 -15.85 22.82 10.82
C GLY A 180 -16.21 21.93 9.63
N LYS A 181 -15.45 20.86 9.39
CA LYS A 181 -15.61 19.94 8.25
C LYS A 181 -14.87 18.62 8.47
N LEU A 182 -15.08 17.70 7.52
CA LEU A 182 -14.31 16.48 7.35
C LEU A 182 -14.07 16.28 5.85
N ASP A 183 -12.82 16.14 5.42
CA ASP A 183 -12.46 15.95 4.01
C ASP A 183 -11.77 14.60 3.75
N ILE A 184 -11.07 14.06 4.76
CA ILE A 184 -10.28 12.82 4.62
C ILE A 184 -10.59 11.86 5.78
N LEU A 185 -10.90 10.61 5.45
CA LEU A 185 -10.95 9.52 6.42
C LEU A 185 -9.83 8.52 6.12
N VAL A 186 -8.93 8.29 7.06
CA VAL A 186 -7.95 7.20 7.03
C VAL A 186 -8.37 6.14 8.04
N ASN A 187 -8.84 5.01 7.52
CA ASN A 187 -9.03 3.82 8.33
C ASN A 187 -7.70 3.05 8.40
N ASN A 188 -7.07 3.04 9.58
CA ASN A 188 -5.78 2.40 9.80
C ASN A 188 -5.71 1.53 11.06
N ALA A 189 -6.56 1.78 12.07
CA ALA A 189 -6.60 0.98 13.30
C ALA A 189 -6.80 -0.52 12.99
N ALA A 190 -5.98 -1.38 13.60
CA ALA A 190 -6.08 -2.81 13.38
C ALA A 190 -5.67 -3.61 14.62
N PHE A 191 -6.26 -4.78 14.78
CA PHE A 191 -5.79 -5.84 15.64
C PHE A 191 -5.15 -6.94 14.79
N GLN A 192 -4.02 -7.47 15.25
CA GLN A 192 -3.39 -8.65 14.67
C GLN A 192 -2.84 -9.53 15.79
N MET A 193 -2.88 -10.84 15.57
CA MET A 193 -2.22 -11.80 16.44
C MET A 193 -1.66 -12.96 15.60
N HIS A 194 -0.48 -13.49 15.87
CA HIS A 194 -0.04 -14.73 15.20
C HIS A 194 -0.80 -15.96 15.74
N ALA A 195 -1.07 -16.93 14.86
CA ALA A 195 -1.52 -18.28 15.20
C ALA A 195 -0.59 -19.27 14.49
N ASP A 196 -0.17 -20.34 15.16
CA ASP A 196 0.70 -21.35 14.55
C ASP A 196 -0.14 -22.40 13.79
N SER A 197 -1.39 -22.61 14.22
CA SER A 197 -2.40 -23.46 13.57
C SER A 197 -3.75 -22.74 13.40
N ILE A 198 -4.59 -23.23 12.49
CA ILE A 198 -5.99 -22.78 12.40
C ILE A 198 -6.79 -23.12 13.66
N GLU A 199 -6.41 -24.19 14.36
CA GLU A 199 -7.03 -24.66 15.60
C GLU A 199 -6.80 -23.70 16.78
N ASP A 200 -5.79 -22.81 16.70
CA ASP A 200 -5.52 -21.79 17.72
C ASP A 200 -6.49 -20.58 17.62
N LEU A 201 -7.34 -20.54 16.59
CA LEU A 201 -8.29 -19.45 16.38
C LEU A 201 -9.59 -19.70 17.15
N THR A 202 -9.66 -19.14 18.35
CA THR A 202 -10.91 -19.06 19.12
C THR A 202 -11.92 -18.12 18.47
N ASP A 203 -13.22 -18.36 18.67
CA ASP A 203 -14.30 -17.48 18.21
C ASP A 203 -14.12 -16.03 18.69
N GLU A 204 -13.74 -15.82 19.96
CA GLU A 204 -13.51 -14.48 20.52
C GLU A 204 -12.44 -13.71 19.75
N ARG A 205 -11.33 -14.37 19.41
CA ARG A 205 -10.26 -13.78 18.61
C ARG A 205 -10.73 -13.46 17.19
N ILE A 206 -11.44 -14.38 16.55
CA ILE A 206 -11.99 -14.18 15.20
C ILE A 206 -12.89 -12.93 15.19
N ASP A 207 -13.81 -12.85 16.15
CA ASP A 207 -14.70 -11.71 16.32
C ASP A 207 -13.94 -10.42 16.60
N LEU A 208 -12.95 -10.45 17.49
CA LEU A 208 -12.12 -9.28 17.79
C LEU A 208 -11.41 -8.76 16.52
N THR A 209 -10.77 -9.65 15.76
CA THR A 209 -10.05 -9.29 14.53
C THR A 209 -11.01 -8.75 13.47
N LEU A 210 -12.14 -9.42 13.21
CA LEU A 210 -13.13 -9.00 12.22
C LEU A 210 -13.82 -7.67 12.60
N GLN A 211 -14.25 -7.54 13.85
CA GLN A 211 -14.97 -6.34 14.29
C GLN A 211 -14.06 -5.12 14.33
N THR A 212 -12.78 -5.28 14.65
CA THR A 212 -11.81 -4.19 14.62
C THR A 212 -11.45 -3.81 13.20
N ASN A 213 -11.01 -4.78 12.39
CA ASN A 213 -10.36 -4.51 11.11
C ASN A 213 -11.35 -4.27 9.96
N VAL A 214 -12.50 -4.95 9.96
CA VAL A 214 -13.52 -4.80 8.90
C VAL A 214 -14.68 -3.98 9.43
N GLY A 215 -15.26 -4.41 10.56
CA GLY A 215 -16.39 -3.74 11.16
C GLY A 215 -16.09 -2.28 11.52
N GLY A 216 -14.92 -1.99 12.07
CA GLY A 216 -14.47 -0.64 12.39
C GLY A 216 -14.38 0.26 11.16
N TYR A 217 -13.83 -0.25 10.05
CA TYR A 217 -13.70 0.49 8.80
C TYR A 217 -15.06 0.83 8.20
N ILE A 218 -15.98 -0.13 8.19
CA ILE A 218 -17.36 0.06 7.71
C ILE A 218 -18.07 1.11 8.57
N ARG A 219 -17.99 1.01 9.91
CA ARG A 219 -18.66 1.94 10.83
C ARG A 219 -18.11 3.36 10.75
N MET A 220 -16.79 3.51 10.61
CA MET A 220 -16.16 4.82 10.41
C MET A 220 -16.56 5.43 9.07
N ALA A 221 -16.57 4.63 7.98
CA ALA A 221 -17.04 5.11 6.68
C ALA A 221 -18.52 5.53 6.73
N GLN A 222 -19.39 4.70 7.32
CA GLN A 222 -20.81 5.03 7.51
C GLN A 222 -21.01 6.33 8.29
N ALA A 223 -20.22 6.56 9.34
CA ALA A 223 -20.28 7.80 10.11
C ALA A 223 -19.73 9.01 9.35
N ALA A 224 -18.66 8.84 8.57
CA ALA A 224 -17.97 9.93 7.87
C ALA A 224 -18.69 10.40 6.60
N VAL A 225 -19.21 9.47 5.78
CA VAL A 225 -19.79 9.76 4.45
C VAL A 225 -20.84 10.87 4.44
N PRO A 226 -21.73 11.04 5.44
CA PRO A 226 -22.66 12.17 5.50
C PRO A 226 -21.99 13.55 5.56
N HIS A 227 -20.73 13.62 6.00
CA HIS A 227 -19.97 14.86 6.15
C HIS A 227 -18.93 15.08 5.04
N LEU A 228 -18.63 14.03 4.26
CA LEU A 228 -17.72 14.10 3.12
C LEU A 228 -18.40 14.74 1.91
N LYS A 229 -17.70 15.64 1.24
CA LYS A 229 -18.17 16.36 0.04
C LYS A 229 -17.39 15.94 -1.21
N ASN A 230 -17.81 16.42 -2.38
CA ASN A 230 -17.03 16.28 -3.61
C ASN A 230 -15.57 16.71 -3.38
N GLY A 231 -14.62 15.89 -3.82
CA GLY A 231 -13.18 16.10 -3.61
C GLY A 231 -12.61 15.36 -2.39
N SER A 232 -13.47 14.83 -1.52
CA SER A 232 -13.05 14.08 -0.32
C SER A 232 -12.39 12.74 -0.66
N SER A 233 -11.65 12.18 0.30
CA SER A 233 -10.94 10.91 0.14
C SER A 233 -11.13 9.99 1.34
N ILE A 234 -11.36 8.70 1.09
CA ILE A 234 -11.27 7.63 2.08
C ILE A 234 -10.07 6.76 1.71
N ILE A 235 -9.18 6.54 2.67
CA ILE A 235 -8.00 5.69 2.50
C ILE A 235 -8.04 4.58 3.54
N ASN A 236 -8.04 3.34 3.07
CA ASN A 236 -8.04 2.16 3.91
C ASN A 236 -6.64 1.54 3.96
N THR A 237 -6.14 1.23 5.16
CA THR A 237 -4.88 0.51 5.31
C THR A 237 -5.13 -0.98 5.18
N GLY A 238 -4.80 -1.52 4.00
CA GLY A 238 -4.75 -2.93 3.70
C GLY A 238 -3.48 -3.61 4.26
N SER A 239 -2.96 -4.59 3.53
CA SER A 239 -1.70 -5.29 3.86
C SER A 239 -1.25 -6.11 2.66
N ARG A 240 0.05 -6.38 2.51
CA ARG A 240 0.57 -7.42 1.63
C ARG A 240 -0.10 -8.77 1.88
N THR A 241 -0.41 -9.09 3.14
CA THR A 241 -1.07 -10.34 3.50
C THR A 241 -2.51 -10.45 2.97
N GLY A 242 -3.16 -9.33 2.63
CA GLY A 242 -4.44 -9.35 1.91
C GLY A 242 -4.30 -9.68 0.42
N LEU A 243 -3.09 -9.51 -0.15
CA LEU A 243 -2.78 -9.81 -1.55
C LEU A 243 -2.30 -11.26 -1.71
N SER A 244 -1.40 -11.71 -0.83
CA SER A 244 -0.71 -13.00 -0.99
C SER A 244 -0.96 -14.01 0.14
N GLY A 245 -1.75 -13.64 1.15
CA GLY A 245 -1.97 -14.46 2.35
C GLY A 245 -0.77 -14.48 3.30
N SER A 246 -0.93 -15.18 4.42
CA SER A 246 0.14 -15.47 5.37
C SER A 246 -0.23 -16.71 6.17
N ARG A 247 0.73 -17.64 6.32
CA ARG A 247 0.53 -18.90 7.04
C ARG A 247 0.09 -18.68 8.49
N ASN A 248 0.67 -17.69 9.18
CA ASN A 248 0.51 -17.52 10.62
C ASN A 248 -0.45 -16.37 10.99
N LEU A 249 -1.13 -15.78 10.01
CA LEU A 249 -2.01 -14.62 10.18
C LEU A 249 -3.32 -14.86 9.41
N LEU A 250 -4.01 -15.98 9.65
CA LEU A 250 -5.16 -16.40 8.83
C LEU A 250 -6.34 -15.42 8.94
N ASP A 251 -6.81 -15.16 10.16
CA ASP A 251 -7.89 -14.22 10.47
C ASP A 251 -7.54 -12.80 10.01
N TYR A 252 -6.33 -12.33 10.34
CA TYR A 252 -5.84 -11.03 9.90
C TYR A 252 -5.78 -10.90 8.37
N SER A 253 -5.22 -11.89 7.66
CA SER A 253 -5.14 -11.88 6.19
C SER A 253 -6.52 -11.85 5.55
N ALA A 254 -7.47 -12.62 6.09
CA ALA A 254 -8.88 -12.57 5.66
C ALA A 254 -9.46 -11.16 5.81
N THR A 255 -9.22 -10.48 6.94
CA THR A 255 -9.68 -9.09 7.12
C THR A 255 -9.05 -8.12 6.13
N LYS A 256 -7.77 -8.31 5.79
CA LYS A 256 -7.06 -7.42 4.85
C LYS A 256 -7.52 -7.63 3.41
N GLY A 257 -7.82 -8.86 3.01
CA GLY A 257 -8.51 -9.15 1.75
C GLY A 257 -9.93 -8.55 1.71
N ALA A 258 -10.68 -8.66 2.79
CA ALA A 258 -12.00 -8.02 2.92
C ALA A 258 -11.91 -6.49 2.81
N ILE A 259 -10.91 -5.85 3.42
CA ILE A 259 -10.66 -4.41 3.28
C ILE A 259 -10.38 -4.03 1.83
N HIS A 260 -9.62 -4.84 1.08
CA HIS A 260 -9.36 -4.58 -0.35
C HIS A 260 -10.64 -4.66 -1.18
N ALA A 261 -11.46 -5.68 -0.96
CA ALA A 261 -12.76 -5.81 -1.62
C ALA A 261 -13.71 -4.67 -1.24
N PHE A 262 -13.80 -4.33 0.05
CA PHE A 262 -14.60 -3.23 0.57
C PHE A 262 -14.20 -1.89 -0.05
N THR A 263 -12.90 -1.64 -0.20
CA THR A 263 -12.38 -0.42 -0.84
C THR A 263 -12.90 -0.27 -2.26
N LYS A 264 -12.85 -1.33 -3.07
CA LYS A 264 -13.35 -1.35 -4.45
C LYS A 264 -14.86 -1.13 -4.50
N ALA A 265 -15.61 -1.85 -3.67
CA ALA A 265 -17.06 -1.74 -3.61
C ALA A 265 -17.51 -0.34 -3.17
N LEU A 266 -16.87 0.23 -2.16
CA LEU A 266 -17.19 1.57 -1.66
C LEU A 266 -16.80 2.66 -2.66
N ALA A 267 -15.71 2.48 -3.42
CA ALA A 267 -15.34 3.39 -4.50
C ALA A 267 -16.45 3.48 -5.57
N ILE A 268 -16.98 2.33 -6.00
CA ILE A 268 -18.11 2.27 -6.94
C ILE A 268 -19.34 2.94 -6.34
N ASN A 269 -19.63 2.68 -5.06
CA ASN A 269 -20.80 3.23 -4.38
C ASN A 269 -20.76 4.76 -4.21
N LEU A 270 -19.57 5.36 -4.04
CA LEU A 270 -19.42 6.79 -3.73
C LEU A 270 -18.96 7.65 -4.91
N ILE A 271 -18.80 7.06 -6.11
CA ILE A 271 -18.27 7.76 -7.28
C ILE A 271 -19.12 8.98 -7.66
N ASP A 272 -20.45 8.85 -7.64
CA ASP A 272 -21.38 9.92 -7.99
C ASP A 272 -21.40 11.06 -6.94
N LYS A 273 -20.88 10.82 -5.74
CA LYS A 273 -20.66 11.85 -4.72
C LYS A 273 -19.33 12.59 -4.89
N GLY A 274 -18.50 12.18 -5.85
CA GLY A 274 -17.15 12.71 -6.05
C GLY A 274 -16.20 12.38 -4.89
N ILE A 275 -16.42 11.26 -4.18
CA ILE A 275 -15.58 10.80 -3.08
C ILE A 275 -14.71 9.65 -3.59
N ARG A 276 -13.39 9.79 -3.46
CA ARG A 276 -12.44 8.75 -3.85
C ARG A 276 -12.22 7.78 -2.71
N VAL A 277 -12.10 6.49 -3.01
CA VAL A 277 -11.86 5.46 -2.00
C VAL A 277 -10.73 4.55 -2.47
N ASN A 278 -9.61 4.56 -1.78
CA ASN A 278 -8.42 3.78 -2.15
C ASN A 278 -7.86 3.04 -0.95
N ALA A 279 -6.94 2.10 -1.20
CA ALA A 279 -6.20 1.43 -0.14
C ALA A 279 -4.70 1.53 -0.36
N VAL A 280 -3.96 1.61 0.75
CA VAL A 280 -2.51 1.36 0.77
C VAL A 280 -2.31 -0.04 1.33
N ALA A 281 -1.47 -0.86 0.71
CA ALA A 281 -1.12 -2.20 1.18
C ALA A 281 0.36 -2.24 1.61
N PRO A 282 0.64 -2.01 2.91
CA PRO A 282 2.00 -2.06 3.42
C PRO A 282 2.58 -3.48 3.41
N GLY A 283 3.90 -3.56 3.26
CA GLY A 283 4.70 -4.74 3.57
C GLY A 283 5.08 -4.78 5.05
N PRO A 284 6.26 -5.32 5.40
CA PRO A 284 6.74 -5.28 6.77
C PRO A 284 7.21 -3.87 7.13
N VAL A 285 6.50 -3.23 8.06
CA VAL A 285 6.80 -1.87 8.55
C VAL A 285 7.08 -1.91 10.04
N TRP A 286 8.15 -1.25 10.48
CA TRP A 286 8.51 -1.17 11.89
C TRP A 286 7.53 -0.29 12.67
N THR A 287 6.63 -0.92 13.41
CA THR A 287 5.59 -0.31 14.25
C THR A 287 5.44 -1.11 15.54
N PRO A 288 4.79 -0.57 16.59
CA PRO A 288 4.57 -1.29 17.85
C PRO A 288 3.77 -2.59 17.69
N LEU A 289 2.99 -2.69 16.60
CA LEU A 289 2.18 -3.85 16.27
C LEU A 289 3.01 -5.13 16.06
N ASN A 290 4.29 -5.02 15.69
CA ASN A 290 5.16 -6.18 15.45
C ASN A 290 5.79 -6.76 16.72
N PRO A 291 6.51 -5.99 17.56
CA PRO A 291 7.04 -6.51 18.81
C PRO A 291 5.92 -6.87 19.81
N ALA A 292 4.74 -6.25 19.72
CA ALA A 292 3.60 -6.67 20.52
C ALA A 292 2.99 -8.03 20.09
N ASP A 293 3.46 -8.62 19.00
CA ASP A 293 2.87 -9.80 18.40
C ASP A 293 3.84 -10.97 18.17
N LYS A 294 5.05 -10.68 17.72
CA LYS A 294 6.06 -11.70 17.40
C LYS A 294 6.89 -12.07 18.62
N LYS A 295 7.45 -13.29 18.59
CA LYS A 295 8.51 -13.71 19.51
C LYS A 295 9.78 -12.89 19.24
N PRO A 296 10.62 -12.57 20.24
CA PRO A 296 11.81 -11.73 20.06
C PRO A 296 12.75 -12.16 18.93
N ALA A 297 12.97 -13.48 18.75
CA ALA A 297 13.82 -14.00 17.69
C ALA A 297 13.27 -13.76 16.27
N ASP A 298 11.95 -13.68 16.12
CA ASP A 298 11.29 -13.41 14.85
C ASP A 298 11.24 -11.91 14.56
N VAL A 299 11.15 -11.07 15.59
CA VAL A 299 11.28 -9.61 15.49
C VAL A 299 12.62 -9.22 14.86
N ALA A 300 13.73 -9.81 15.33
CA ALA A 300 15.07 -9.54 14.80
C ALA A 300 15.26 -9.90 13.31
N LYS A 301 14.41 -10.78 12.77
CA LYS A 301 14.45 -11.25 11.38
C LYS A 301 13.43 -10.57 10.47
N PHE A 302 12.55 -9.75 11.03
CA PHE A 302 11.42 -9.15 10.32
C PHE A 302 11.89 -8.31 9.12
N GLY A 303 11.27 -8.53 7.95
CA GLY A 303 11.52 -7.78 6.71
C GLY A 303 12.77 -8.21 5.93
N ARG A 304 13.58 -9.15 6.44
CA ARG A 304 14.79 -9.66 5.74
C ARG A 304 14.45 -10.45 4.47
N GLU A 305 13.24 -10.97 4.40
CA GLU A 305 12.71 -11.74 3.27
C GLU A 305 12.31 -10.87 2.07
N THR A 306 12.13 -9.56 2.26
CA THR A 306 11.72 -8.65 1.19
C THR A 306 12.82 -8.45 0.14
N ALA A 307 12.48 -7.94 -1.03
CA ALA A 307 13.48 -7.54 -2.02
C ALA A 307 14.45 -6.47 -1.48
N PHE A 308 13.98 -5.61 -0.58
CA PHE A 308 14.80 -4.60 0.12
C PHE A 308 15.60 -5.16 1.30
N LYS A 309 15.26 -6.36 1.80
CA LYS A 309 15.91 -7.08 2.92
C LYS A 309 15.97 -6.28 4.22
N ARG A 310 14.99 -5.42 4.42
CA ARG A 310 14.76 -4.65 5.64
C ARG A 310 13.27 -4.35 5.76
N VAL A 311 12.85 -4.00 6.97
CA VAL A 311 11.56 -3.34 7.18
C VAL A 311 11.56 -1.94 6.58
N ALA A 312 10.37 -1.49 6.18
CA ALA A 312 10.13 -0.08 5.98
C ALA A 312 9.97 0.62 7.34
N GLN A 313 10.25 1.91 7.39
CA GLN A 313 9.86 2.79 8.49
C GLN A 313 8.51 3.47 8.17
N PRO A 314 7.70 3.86 9.17
CA PRO A 314 6.43 4.55 8.94
C PRO A 314 6.51 5.75 7.98
N GLU A 315 7.60 6.52 8.05
CA GLU A 315 7.86 7.66 7.16
C GLU A 315 8.01 7.31 5.67
N GLU A 316 8.27 6.03 5.35
CA GLU A 316 8.34 5.55 3.97
C GLU A 316 6.96 5.19 3.41
N LEU A 317 5.92 5.14 4.25
CA LEU A 317 4.55 4.82 3.87
C LEU A 317 3.70 6.08 3.73
N SER A 318 3.87 7.05 4.63
CA SER A 318 3.02 8.24 4.70
C SER A 318 2.93 9.08 3.42
N PRO A 319 3.96 9.18 2.54
CA PRO A 319 3.82 9.86 1.26
C PRO A 319 2.75 9.26 0.34
N ALA A 320 2.53 7.94 0.39
CA ALA A 320 1.49 7.27 -0.38
C ALA A 320 0.07 7.71 0.07
N TYR A 321 -0.10 7.97 1.37
CA TYR A 321 -1.36 8.48 1.91
C TYR A 321 -1.59 9.93 1.49
N VAL A 322 -0.56 10.79 1.52
CA VAL A 322 -0.68 12.17 1.00
C VAL A 322 -1.09 12.15 -0.48
N PHE A 323 -0.42 11.31 -1.28
CA PHE A 323 -0.74 11.14 -2.70
C PHE A 323 -2.22 10.78 -2.92
N LEU A 324 -2.73 9.76 -2.22
CA LEU A 324 -4.12 9.32 -2.36
C LEU A 324 -5.14 10.27 -1.71
N ALA A 325 -4.74 11.03 -0.68
CA ALA A 325 -5.62 12.02 -0.06
C ALA A 325 -5.80 13.24 -0.96
N SER A 326 -4.71 13.69 -1.61
CA SER A 326 -4.64 14.92 -2.39
C SER A 326 -5.47 14.88 -3.68
N PRO A 327 -6.45 15.80 -3.86
CA PRO A 327 -7.15 15.93 -5.13
C PRO A 327 -6.22 16.30 -6.30
N VAL A 328 -5.20 17.12 -6.07
CA VAL A 328 -4.27 17.55 -7.14
C VAL A 328 -3.31 16.45 -7.60
N CYS A 329 -3.20 15.35 -6.84
CA CYS A 329 -2.36 14.21 -7.20
C CYS A 329 -3.15 13.00 -7.71
N ALA A 330 -4.36 12.79 -7.21
CA ALA A 330 -5.09 11.54 -7.37
C ALA A 330 -6.57 11.74 -7.77
N SER A 331 -6.93 12.85 -8.40
CA SER A 331 -8.30 13.15 -8.85
C SER A 331 -8.91 12.06 -9.75
N TYR A 332 -8.08 11.36 -10.53
CA TYR A 332 -8.50 10.27 -11.43
C TYR A 332 -8.18 8.87 -10.89
N ILE A 333 -8.01 8.73 -9.57
CA ILE A 333 -7.63 7.46 -8.92
C ILE A 333 -8.64 7.14 -7.82
N THR A 334 -9.38 6.06 -8.01
CA THR A 334 -10.32 5.49 -7.02
C THR A 334 -10.43 3.98 -7.22
N GLY A 335 -10.69 3.24 -6.15
CA GLY A 335 -10.84 1.78 -6.16
C GLY A 335 -9.54 0.99 -6.23
N ILE A 336 -8.37 1.62 -6.13
CA ILE A 336 -7.09 0.90 -6.23
C ILE A 336 -6.61 0.37 -4.87
N VAL A 337 -5.74 -0.65 -4.93
CA VAL A 337 -4.89 -1.07 -3.83
C VAL A 337 -3.46 -0.77 -4.22
N LEU A 338 -2.84 0.23 -3.58
CA LEU A 338 -1.47 0.66 -3.84
C LEU A 338 -0.50 -0.14 -2.95
N PRO A 339 0.28 -1.09 -3.49
CA PRO A 339 1.27 -1.83 -2.72
C PRO A 339 2.47 -0.93 -2.36
N VAL A 340 2.84 -0.93 -1.09
CA VAL A 340 4.12 -0.37 -0.61
C VAL A 340 4.79 -1.44 0.23
N THR A 341 5.25 -2.49 -0.46
CA THR A 341 5.56 -3.79 0.17
C THR A 341 7.04 -4.05 0.39
N GLY A 342 7.91 -3.35 -0.33
CA GLY A 342 9.33 -3.71 -0.40
C GLY A 342 9.61 -4.96 -1.25
N ASP A 343 8.62 -5.44 -2.02
CA ASP A 343 8.74 -6.58 -2.93
C ASP A 343 8.56 -6.14 -4.39
N ILE A 344 9.24 -6.84 -5.31
CA ILE A 344 9.08 -6.65 -6.76
C ILE A 344 7.88 -7.50 -7.23
N GLY A 345 6.99 -6.92 -8.05
CA GLY A 345 5.83 -7.65 -8.58
C GLY A 345 4.74 -7.88 -7.52
N ALA A 346 4.49 -6.88 -6.66
CA ALA A 346 3.51 -6.97 -5.58
C ALA A 346 2.04 -6.95 -6.07
N ILE A 347 1.81 -6.78 -7.38
CA ILE A 347 0.52 -6.91 -8.09
C ILE A 347 0.79 -7.80 -9.31
#